data_AF-A0AAU9QP02-F1
#
_entry.id   AF-A0AAU9QP02-F1
#
_cell.length_a   1.000
_cell.length_b   1.000
_cell.length_c   1.000
_cell.angle_alpha   90.00
_cell.angle_beta   90.00
_cell.angle_gamma   90.00
#
_symmetry.space_group_name_H-M   'P 1'
#
loop_
_entity.id
_entity.type
_entity.pdbx_description
1 polymer ?
#
loop_
_entity_poly.entity_id
_entity_poly.type
_entity_poly.pdbx_seq_one_letter_code
_entity_poly.pdbx_strand_id
1 'polypeptide(L)'
;MPRTLEQAVQILDRDLEEFLNRFPLSIFSAGQQKGVVRYYLYSIGETALGLNHGVPMLETKLRLGTKSLSKNSKSLQCIHIPVSKYQQLKPECISKVTYYDAADFLVTTQLVGCTFAIRNAKGGGLEFLHVQPQGNMDGVSVQQEMQKTFEVSMGKGNGTGTTYGKNMRVTVMGARRNGLWTVYAQHIDSSNNVVKVECIYKEPSSVAYVD
;
A
#
# COMPACT_ATOMS: atom_id res chain seq x y z
N MET A 1 22.70 6.90 -13.47
CA MET A 1 22.95 6.15 -12.22
C MET A 1 21.66 6.08 -11.42
N PRO A 2 21.38 4.97 -10.73
CA PRO A 2 20.23 4.86 -9.82
C PRO A 2 20.28 5.92 -8.73
N ARG A 3 19.13 6.45 -8.30
CA ARG A 3 19.08 7.44 -7.21
C ARG A 3 19.42 6.83 -5.85
N THR A 4 20.01 7.62 -4.97
CA THR A 4 20.32 7.22 -3.60
C THR A 4 19.07 7.13 -2.74
N LEU A 5 19.17 6.49 -1.56
CA LEU A 5 18.09 6.48 -0.57
C LEU A 5 17.69 7.90 -0.14
N GLU A 6 18.66 8.80 0.02
CA GLU A 6 18.39 10.19 0.40
C GLU A 6 17.55 10.91 -0.66
N GLN A 7 17.91 10.75 -1.94
CA GLN A 7 17.13 11.30 -3.06
C GLN A 7 15.74 10.68 -3.14
N ALA A 8 15.60 9.38 -2.82
CA ALA A 8 14.30 8.73 -2.79
C ALA A 8 13.43 9.26 -1.64
N VAL A 9 14.00 9.52 -0.47
CA VAL A 9 13.30 10.13 0.67
C VAL A 9 12.82 11.55 0.33
N GLN A 10 13.65 12.36 -0.32
CA GLN A 10 13.24 13.70 -0.79
C GLN A 10 12.04 13.63 -1.74
N ILE A 11 12.00 12.62 -2.62
CA ILE A 11 10.86 12.40 -3.53
C ILE A 11 9.64 11.93 -2.73
N LEU A 12 9.77 10.95 -1.82
CA LEU A 12 8.67 10.49 -0.95
C LEU A 12 8.04 11.63 -0.14
N ASP A 13 8.87 12.49 0.43
CA ASP A 13 8.43 13.61 1.28
C ASP A 13 7.67 14.67 0.47
N ARG A 14 7.87 14.74 -0.86
CA ARG A 14 7.19 15.66 -1.78
C ARG A 14 5.96 15.02 -2.44
N ASP A 15 6.14 13.85 -3.01
CA ASP A 15 5.20 13.20 -3.93
C ASP A 15 5.30 11.68 -3.81
N LEU A 16 4.30 11.06 -3.17
CA LEU A 16 4.23 9.62 -3.00
C LEU A 16 4.04 8.90 -4.35
N GLU A 17 3.31 9.49 -5.29
CA GLU A 17 3.06 8.87 -6.59
C GLU A 17 4.34 8.80 -7.41
N GLU A 18 5.11 9.90 -7.46
CA GLU A 18 6.42 9.88 -8.12
C GLU A 18 7.36 8.87 -7.43
N PHE A 19 7.38 8.85 -6.10
CA PHE A 19 8.18 7.89 -5.35
C PHE A 19 7.85 6.45 -5.73
N LEU A 20 6.57 6.08 -5.74
CA LEU A 20 6.13 4.73 -6.10
C LEU A 20 6.31 4.45 -7.59
N ASN A 21 6.26 5.45 -8.48
CA ASN A 21 6.56 5.20 -9.89
C ASN A 21 8.03 4.86 -10.06
N ARG A 22 8.92 5.59 -9.38
CA ARG A 22 10.36 5.47 -9.56
C ARG A 22 10.98 4.31 -8.80
N PHE A 23 10.58 4.04 -7.57
CA PHE A 23 11.32 3.14 -6.69
C PHE A 23 10.56 1.85 -6.44
N PRO A 24 11.04 0.70 -6.97
CA PRO A 24 10.45 -0.60 -6.62
C PRO A 24 10.50 -0.82 -5.10
N LEU A 25 9.32 -0.93 -4.47
CA LEU A 25 9.19 -0.97 -3.02
C LEU A 25 8.70 -2.34 -2.55
N SER A 26 9.43 -2.96 -1.63
CA SER A 26 8.98 -4.15 -0.90
C SER A 26 8.61 -3.78 0.53
N ILE A 27 7.37 -4.08 0.95
CA ILE A 27 6.88 -3.80 2.32
C ILE A 27 6.73 -5.11 3.09
N PHE A 28 7.42 -5.22 4.22
CA PHE A 28 7.39 -6.37 5.12
C PHE A 28 6.38 -6.19 6.25
N SER A 29 5.80 -7.28 6.73
CA SER A 29 4.72 -7.23 7.73
C SER A 29 5.21 -6.79 9.10
N ALA A 30 4.40 -5.99 9.80
CA ALA A 30 4.45 -5.88 11.27
C ALA A 30 3.67 -7.01 11.96
N GLY A 31 3.29 -8.07 11.23
CA GLY A 31 2.44 -9.14 11.74
C GLY A 31 0.98 -8.69 11.81
N GLN A 32 0.31 -9.06 12.91
CA GLN A 32 -1.10 -8.73 13.19
C GLN A 32 -1.26 -7.42 13.99
N GLN A 33 -0.17 -6.67 14.19
CA GLN A 33 -0.22 -5.38 14.87
C GLN A 33 -1.12 -4.41 14.09
N LYS A 34 -2.02 -3.71 14.79
CA LYS A 34 -2.87 -2.67 14.20
C LYS A 34 -2.45 -1.29 14.70
N GLY A 35 -2.80 -0.27 13.93
CA GLY A 35 -2.53 1.12 14.27
C GLY A 35 -1.15 1.58 13.84
N VAL A 36 -0.63 2.61 14.51
CA VAL A 36 0.63 3.25 14.17
C VAL A 36 1.82 2.35 14.55
N VAL A 37 2.65 2.05 13.56
CA VAL A 37 3.86 1.25 13.68
C VAL A 37 5.01 2.00 13.03
N ARG A 38 6.18 1.96 13.67
CA ARG A 38 7.40 2.50 13.08
C ARG A 38 7.96 1.53 12.05
N TYR A 39 8.12 2.03 10.83
CA TYR A 39 8.82 1.37 9.75
C TYR A 39 10.13 2.09 9.44
N TYR A 40 11.06 1.36 8.83
CA TYR A 40 12.34 1.87 8.36
C TYR A 40 12.43 1.64 6.86
N LEU A 41 12.59 2.72 6.10
CA LEU A 41 12.85 2.70 4.67
C LEU A 41 14.36 2.64 4.45
N TYR A 42 14.82 1.68 3.67
CA TYR A 42 16.24 1.52 3.34
C TYR A 42 16.45 0.93 1.95
N SER A 43 17.62 1.22 1.37
CA SER A 43 18.10 0.53 0.17
C SER A 43 18.60 -0.87 0.52
N ILE A 44 18.34 -1.83 -0.36
CA ILE A 44 18.87 -3.20 -0.24
C ILE A 44 20.11 -3.43 -1.11
N GLY A 45 20.68 -2.38 -1.72
CA GLY A 45 21.87 -2.48 -2.58
C GLY A 45 21.63 -3.07 -3.96
N GLU A 46 20.37 -3.30 -4.33
CA GLU A 46 19.95 -3.85 -5.63
C GLU A 46 19.19 -2.80 -6.43
N THR A 47 19.05 -3.05 -7.74
CA THR A 47 18.32 -2.16 -8.66
C THR A 47 17.30 -2.94 -9.47
N ALA A 48 16.24 -2.25 -9.91
CA ALA A 48 15.29 -2.74 -10.91
C ALA A 48 14.71 -1.54 -11.68
N LEU A 49 13.90 -1.79 -12.70
CA LEU A 49 13.31 -0.70 -13.47
C LEU A 49 12.17 -0.05 -12.69
N GLY A 50 12.26 1.26 -12.50
CA GLY A 50 11.15 2.14 -12.16
C GLY A 50 10.65 2.89 -13.40
N LEU A 51 9.67 3.76 -13.20
CA LEU A 51 9.10 4.65 -14.20
C LEU A 51 9.38 6.10 -13.83
N ASN A 52 10.09 6.82 -14.70
CA ASN A 52 10.30 8.26 -14.59
C ASN A 52 9.47 8.94 -15.68
N HIS A 53 8.32 9.51 -15.31
CA HIS A 53 7.34 10.04 -16.28
C HIS A 53 6.99 9.03 -17.39
N GLY A 54 6.75 7.77 -17.00
CA GLY A 54 6.44 6.68 -17.92
C GLY A 54 7.63 6.04 -18.63
N VAL A 55 8.84 6.60 -18.52
CA VAL A 55 10.04 6.02 -19.13
C VAL A 55 10.71 5.04 -18.17
N PRO A 56 10.94 3.78 -18.56
CA PRO A 56 11.66 2.81 -17.74
C PRO A 56 13.09 3.28 -17.44
N MET A 57 13.47 3.29 -16.16
CA MET A 57 14.80 3.70 -15.71
C MET A 57 15.30 2.79 -14.60
N LEU A 58 16.61 2.50 -14.60
CA LEU A 58 17.23 1.74 -13.53
C LEU A 58 17.23 2.55 -12.23
N GLU A 59 16.54 2.04 -11.22
CA GLU A 59 16.33 2.70 -9.93
C GLU A 59 16.66 1.77 -8.77
N THR A 60 16.98 2.37 -7.63
CA THR A 60 17.33 1.63 -6.41
C THR A 60 16.10 0.92 -5.86
N LYS A 61 16.24 -0.37 -5.55
CA LYS A 61 15.20 -1.13 -4.84
C LYS A 61 15.18 -0.72 -3.38
N LEU A 62 13.99 -0.41 -2.91
CA LEU A 62 13.75 0.02 -1.54
C LEU A 62 12.96 -1.04 -0.78
N ARG A 63 13.23 -1.10 0.52
CA ARG A 63 12.49 -1.95 1.44
C ARG A 63 12.00 -1.13 2.61
N LEU A 64 10.77 -1.40 2.99
CA LEU A 64 10.13 -0.86 4.18
C LEU A 64 9.84 -2.02 5.15
N GLY A 65 10.39 -1.96 6.37
CA GLY A 65 10.18 -3.00 7.37
C GLY A 65 10.25 -2.46 8.80
N THR A 66 9.76 -3.23 9.78
CA THR A 66 9.75 -2.83 11.20
C THR A 66 11.11 -2.90 11.89
N LYS A 67 12.11 -3.47 11.22
CA LYS A 67 13.51 -3.50 11.67
C LYS A 67 14.38 -2.79 10.65
N SER A 68 15.24 -1.91 11.12
CA SER A 68 16.26 -1.32 10.27
C SER A 68 17.38 -2.34 10.02
N LEU A 69 17.65 -2.64 8.76
CA LEU A 69 18.83 -3.43 8.35
C LEU A 69 19.95 -2.54 7.79
N SER A 70 19.82 -1.22 7.89
CA SER A 70 20.80 -0.24 7.39
C SER A 70 20.99 0.89 8.38
N LYS A 71 22.22 1.42 8.50
CA LYS A 71 22.52 2.57 9.35
C LYS A 71 21.90 3.88 8.83
N ASN A 72 21.63 3.96 7.53
CA ASN A 72 21.13 5.16 6.87
C ASN A 72 19.61 5.10 6.62
N SER A 73 18.87 4.25 7.33
CA SER A 73 17.43 4.11 7.10
C SER A 73 16.66 5.35 7.55
N LYS A 74 15.57 5.64 6.84
CA LYS A 74 14.60 6.67 7.24
C LYS A 74 13.48 6.02 8.05
N SER A 75 13.25 6.48 9.26
CA SER A 75 12.07 6.05 10.03
C SER A 75 10.81 6.75 9.53
N LEU A 76 9.74 5.98 9.34
CA LEU A 76 8.39 6.44 9.00
C LEU A 76 7.42 5.92 10.06
N GLN A 77 6.47 6.75 10.47
CA GLN A 77 5.31 6.29 11.24
C GLN A 77 4.21 5.92 10.25
N CYS A 78 3.83 4.64 10.23
CA CYS A 78 2.85 4.14 9.27
C CYS A 78 1.71 3.46 10.01
N ILE A 79 0.49 3.62 9.52
CA ILE A 79 -0.61 2.75 9.89
C ILE A 79 -0.45 1.44 9.12
N HIS A 80 -0.22 0.35 9.83
CA HIS A 80 -0.11 -0.97 9.22
C HIS A 80 -1.49 -1.61 9.08
N ILE A 81 -1.82 -2.08 7.87
CA ILE A 81 -3.03 -2.85 7.61
C ILE A 81 -2.67 -4.35 7.58
N PRO A 82 -3.01 -5.13 8.62
CA PRO A 82 -2.66 -6.53 8.72
C PRO A 82 -3.49 -7.40 7.77
N VAL A 83 -2.89 -8.51 7.35
CA VAL A 83 -3.56 -9.52 6.53
C VAL A 83 -4.44 -10.39 7.41
N SER A 84 -5.73 -10.50 7.08
CA SER A 84 -6.66 -11.44 7.70
C SER A 84 -7.07 -12.52 6.70
N LYS A 85 -7.20 -13.77 7.15
CA LYS A 85 -7.74 -14.83 6.28
C LYS A 85 -9.24 -14.67 6.12
N TYR A 86 -9.77 -14.92 4.92
CA TYR A 86 -11.19 -14.71 4.64
C TYR A 86 -12.13 -15.44 5.62
N GLN A 87 -11.88 -16.71 5.92
CA GLN A 87 -12.71 -17.52 6.84
C GLN A 87 -12.64 -17.05 8.30
N GLN A 88 -11.67 -16.20 8.64
CA GLN A 88 -11.44 -15.67 9.96
C GLN A 88 -11.86 -14.20 10.07
N LEU A 89 -12.50 -13.65 9.03
CA LEU A 89 -12.95 -12.27 9.03
C LEU A 89 -13.98 -12.05 10.13
N LYS A 90 -13.67 -11.08 10.97
CA LYS A 90 -14.54 -10.56 12.02
C LYS A 90 -14.47 -9.02 11.98
N PRO A 91 -15.42 -8.30 12.59
CA PRO A 91 -15.41 -6.83 12.57
C PRO A 91 -14.07 -6.21 12.99
N GLU A 92 -13.38 -6.81 13.96
CA GLU A 92 -12.08 -6.33 14.42
C GLU A 92 -11.00 -6.38 13.34
N CYS A 93 -11.11 -7.23 12.31
CA CYS A 93 -10.14 -7.30 11.21
C CYS A 93 -10.09 -6.02 10.37
N ILE A 94 -11.15 -5.21 10.42
CA ILE A 94 -11.21 -3.93 9.72
C ILE A 94 -10.34 -2.92 10.48
N SER A 95 -9.36 -2.37 9.77
CA SER A 95 -8.48 -1.34 10.30
C SER A 95 -9.10 0.02 10.04
N LYS A 96 -9.58 0.66 11.11
CA LYS A 96 -10.12 2.03 11.04
C LYS A 96 -8.99 3.04 11.26
N VAL A 97 -8.95 4.04 10.38
CA VAL A 97 -8.09 5.21 10.45
C VAL A 97 -8.97 6.43 10.59
N THR A 98 -8.59 7.31 11.49
CA THR A 98 -9.34 8.50 11.87
C THR A 98 -8.52 9.76 11.65
N TYR A 99 -9.18 10.91 11.76
CA TYR A 99 -8.49 12.19 11.66
C TYR A 99 -7.40 12.38 12.72
N TYR A 100 -7.53 11.75 13.89
CA TYR A 100 -6.64 11.93 15.03
C TYR A 100 -5.40 11.04 15.00
N ASP A 101 -5.28 10.13 14.02
CA ASP A 101 -4.11 9.28 13.91
C ASP A 101 -2.88 10.11 13.50
N ALA A 102 -1.83 10.03 14.32
CA ALA A 102 -0.59 10.82 14.18
C ALA A 102 0.36 10.31 13.09
N ALA A 103 -0.08 9.41 12.22
CA ALA A 103 0.74 8.80 11.18
C ALA A 103 0.45 9.43 9.81
N ASP A 104 1.52 9.82 9.12
CA ASP A 104 1.44 10.43 7.78
C ASP A 104 1.36 9.41 6.65
N PHE A 105 1.58 8.12 6.97
CA PHE A 105 1.61 7.05 5.99
C PHE A 105 0.73 5.88 6.39
N LEU A 106 0.24 5.17 5.38
CA LEU A 106 -0.52 3.93 5.48
C LEU A 106 0.24 2.90 4.66
N VAL A 107 0.35 1.66 5.13
CA VAL A 107 1.01 0.59 4.37
C VAL A 107 0.30 -0.75 4.52
N THR A 108 0.33 -1.53 3.45
CA THR A 108 0.05 -2.97 3.50
C THR A 108 1.35 -3.76 3.35
N THR A 109 1.34 -5.02 3.77
CA THR A 109 2.27 -5.98 3.19
C THR A 109 2.02 -6.15 1.70
N GLN A 110 2.97 -6.77 1.01
CA GLN A 110 2.78 -7.23 -0.36
C GLN A 110 1.51 -8.10 -0.48
N LEU A 111 0.59 -7.67 -1.33
CA LEU A 111 -0.58 -8.41 -1.78
C LEU A 111 -0.12 -9.50 -2.75
N VAL A 112 -0.16 -10.75 -2.30
CA VAL A 112 0.10 -11.93 -3.13
C VAL A 112 -1.18 -12.72 -3.26
N GLY A 113 -2.01 -12.35 -4.22
CA GLY A 113 -3.35 -12.92 -4.36
C GLY A 113 -4.33 -12.52 -3.28
N CYS A 114 -3.99 -11.49 -2.51
CA CYS A 114 -4.85 -10.94 -1.48
C CYS A 114 -5.76 -9.85 -2.06
N THR A 115 -6.89 -9.62 -1.40
CA THR A 115 -7.79 -8.51 -1.70
C THR A 115 -7.51 -7.36 -0.75
N PHE A 116 -7.42 -6.14 -1.29
CA PHE A 116 -7.38 -4.92 -0.49
C PHE A 116 -8.66 -4.14 -0.70
N ALA A 117 -9.28 -3.64 0.38
CA ALA A 117 -10.53 -2.91 0.29
C ALA A 117 -10.51 -1.64 1.16
N ILE A 118 -11.21 -0.60 0.70
CA ILE A 118 -11.30 0.72 1.33
C ILE A 118 -12.76 1.17 1.31
N ARG A 119 -13.20 1.80 2.40
CA ARG A 119 -14.48 2.54 2.46
C ARG A 119 -14.41 3.68 3.44
N ASN A 120 -15.36 4.60 3.34
CA ASN A 120 -15.59 5.57 4.39
C ASN A 120 -16.13 4.87 5.65
N ALA A 121 -15.53 5.16 6.79
CA ALA A 121 -15.98 4.61 8.06
C ALA A 121 -17.30 5.27 8.50
N LYS A 122 -18.20 4.50 9.11
CA LYS A 122 -19.37 5.09 9.79
C LYS A 122 -18.88 5.97 10.95
N GLY A 123 -19.30 7.24 10.95
CA GLY A 123 -18.86 8.23 11.93
C GLY A 123 -17.50 8.88 11.63
N GLY A 124 -17.03 8.83 10.37
CA GLY A 124 -15.84 9.53 9.90
C GLY A 124 -14.55 8.71 9.94
N GLY A 125 -13.62 9.07 9.05
CA GLY A 125 -12.38 8.34 8.78
C GLY A 125 -12.52 7.29 7.67
N LEU A 126 -11.49 6.44 7.54
CA LEU A 126 -11.40 5.39 6.53
C LEU A 126 -11.31 4.02 7.19
N GLU A 127 -11.92 3.03 6.56
CA GLU A 127 -11.83 1.63 6.94
C GLU A 127 -11.14 0.85 5.84
N PHE A 128 -10.11 0.10 6.25
CA PHE A 128 -9.28 -0.69 5.36
C PHE A 128 -9.37 -2.17 5.73
N LEU A 129 -9.26 -3.01 4.71
CA LEU A 129 -9.19 -4.44 4.91
C LEU A 129 -8.20 -5.06 3.91
N HIS A 130 -7.32 -5.92 4.43
CA HIS A 130 -6.42 -6.74 3.64
C HIS A 130 -6.76 -8.20 3.89
N VAL A 131 -7.33 -8.87 2.89
CA VAL A 131 -7.85 -10.23 3.00
C VAL A 131 -7.03 -11.21 2.18
N GLN A 132 -6.56 -12.27 2.80
CA GLN A 132 -6.02 -13.42 2.11
C GLN A 132 -7.14 -14.42 1.79
N PRO A 133 -7.32 -14.83 0.53
CA PRO A 133 -8.22 -15.92 0.19
C PRO A 133 -7.81 -17.22 0.89
N GLN A 134 -8.79 -18.09 1.16
CA GLN A 134 -8.55 -19.36 1.82
C GLN A 134 -9.51 -20.43 1.28
N GLY A 135 -9.04 -21.68 1.20
CA GLY A 135 -9.80 -22.80 0.67
C GLY A 135 -10.01 -22.66 -0.83
N ASN A 136 -11.26 -22.78 -1.27
CA ASN A 136 -11.62 -22.76 -2.70
C ASN A 136 -11.92 -21.36 -3.25
N MET A 137 -11.88 -20.32 -2.41
CA MET A 137 -12.04 -18.94 -2.89
C MET A 137 -10.73 -18.41 -3.41
N ASP A 138 -10.76 -17.89 -4.63
CA ASP A 138 -9.68 -17.13 -5.21
C ASP A 138 -9.79 -15.63 -4.90
N GLY A 139 -8.79 -14.86 -5.31
CA GLY A 139 -8.76 -13.41 -5.09
C GLY A 139 -9.94 -12.66 -5.71
N VAL A 140 -10.51 -13.18 -6.80
CA VAL A 140 -11.65 -12.56 -7.50
C VAL A 140 -12.92 -12.73 -6.70
N SER A 141 -13.16 -13.93 -6.20
CA SER A 141 -14.33 -14.24 -5.38
C SER A 141 -14.34 -13.40 -4.10
N VAL A 142 -13.18 -13.27 -3.44
CA VAL A 142 -13.03 -12.39 -2.27
C VAL A 142 -13.24 -10.92 -2.66
N GLN A 143 -12.69 -10.46 -3.79
CA GLN A 143 -12.89 -9.09 -4.27
C GLN A 143 -14.37 -8.76 -4.48
N GLN A 144 -15.10 -9.65 -5.16
CA GLN A 144 -16.54 -9.51 -5.43
C GLN A 144 -17.36 -9.45 -4.15
N GLU A 145 -17.00 -10.23 -3.12
CA GLU A 145 -17.65 -10.12 -1.82
C GLU A 145 -17.38 -8.78 -1.16
N MET A 146 -16.12 -8.32 -1.16
CA MET A 146 -15.76 -7.04 -0.55
C MET A 146 -16.44 -5.86 -1.26
N GLN A 147 -16.65 -5.93 -2.57
CA GLN A 147 -17.34 -4.89 -3.35
C GLN A 147 -18.79 -4.64 -2.89
N LYS A 148 -19.43 -5.58 -2.19
CA LYS A 148 -20.78 -5.39 -1.64
C LYS A 148 -20.81 -4.39 -0.47
N THR A 149 -19.67 -4.18 0.20
CA THR A 149 -19.59 -3.42 1.45
C THR A 149 -18.46 -2.39 1.50
N PHE A 150 -17.54 -2.44 0.55
CA PHE A 150 -16.44 -1.50 0.40
C PHE A 150 -16.53 -0.77 -0.94
N GLU A 151 -16.22 0.53 -0.93
CA GLU A 151 -16.27 1.40 -2.10
C GLU A 151 -15.17 1.06 -3.11
N VAL A 152 -13.99 0.72 -2.59
CA VAL A 152 -12.84 0.27 -3.37
C VAL A 152 -12.50 -1.15 -2.96
N SER A 153 -12.25 -2.01 -3.94
CA SER A 153 -11.81 -3.39 -3.72
C SER A 153 -10.90 -3.83 -4.87
N MET A 154 -9.66 -4.16 -4.53
CA MET A 154 -8.63 -4.64 -5.44
C MET A 154 -8.38 -6.12 -5.20
N GLY A 155 -8.54 -6.95 -6.22
CA GLY A 155 -8.29 -8.39 -6.12
C GLY A 155 -7.47 -8.94 -7.27
N LYS A 156 -6.86 -10.10 -7.01
CA LYS A 156 -6.11 -10.87 -8.02
C LYS A 156 -7.05 -11.78 -8.80
N GLY A 157 -6.87 -11.84 -10.12
CA GLY A 157 -7.46 -12.91 -10.92
C GLY A 157 -7.04 -12.93 -12.38
N ASN A 158 -7.76 -13.75 -13.17
CA ASN A 158 -7.50 -13.98 -14.60
C ASN A 158 -8.69 -13.61 -15.51
N GLY A 159 -9.72 -12.92 -14.99
CA GLY A 159 -10.97 -12.65 -15.70
C GLY A 159 -11.36 -11.17 -15.77
N THR A 160 -12.55 -10.90 -16.30
CA THR A 160 -13.18 -9.57 -16.29
C THR A 160 -13.45 -9.13 -14.85
N GLY A 161 -13.15 -7.87 -14.51
CA GLY A 161 -13.32 -7.31 -13.16
C GLY A 161 -12.15 -7.53 -12.19
N THR A 162 -11.04 -8.10 -12.64
CA THR A 162 -9.82 -8.29 -11.84
C THR A 162 -8.95 -7.04 -11.84
N THR A 163 -8.30 -6.76 -10.70
CA THR A 163 -7.55 -5.50 -10.53
C THR A 163 -6.05 -5.66 -10.78
N TYR A 164 -5.49 -6.86 -10.55
CA TYR A 164 -4.10 -7.16 -10.89
C TYR A 164 -3.86 -8.62 -11.29
N GLY A 165 -2.91 -8.81 -12.23
CA GLY A 165 -2.67 -10.08 -12.91
C GLY A 165 -1.95 -11.15 -12.08
N LYS A 166 -1.97 -12.39 -12.57
CA LYS A 166 -1.50 -13.59 -11.86
C LYS A 166 -0.06 -13.51 -11.33
N ASN A 167 0.83 -12.86 -12.07
CA ASN A 167 2.26 -12.80 -11.79
C ASN A 167 2.71 -11.47 -11.19
N MET A 168 1.75 -10.58 -10.90
CA MET A 168 2.02 -9.27 -10.33
C MET A 168 2.00 -9.33 -8.80
N ARG A 169 2.93 -8.61 -8.20
CA ARG A 169 2.93 -8.27 -6.78
C ARG A 169 2.38 -6.86 -6.67
N VAL A 170 1.54 -6.62 -5.67
CA VAL A 170 1.04 -5.27 -5.40
C VAL A 170 1.40 -4.88 -3.98
N THR A 171 1.89 -3.66 -3.79
CA THR A 171 2.03 -3.04 -2.47
C THR A 171 1.13 -1.81 -2.44
N VAL A 172 0.41 -1.61 -1.34
CA VAL A 172 -0.42 -0.41 -1.16
C VAL A 172 0.26 0.49 -0.14
N MET A 173 0.39 1.76 -0.50
CA MET A 173 0.87 2.80 0.38
C MET A 173 0.00 4.04 0.21
N GLY A 174 -0.37 4.66 1.32
CA GLY A 174 -1.04 5.95 1.32
C GLY A 174 -0.20 7.00 2.03
N ALA A 175 -0.43 8.25 1.65
CA ALA A 175 0.10 9.42 2.33
C ALA A 175 -1.05 10.32 2.77
N ARG A 176 -0.89 10.92 3.93
CA ARG A 176 -1.78 11.94 4.46
C ARG A 176 -1.15 13.31 4.28
N ARG A 177 -1.83 14.20 3.57
CA ARG A 177 -1.37 15.58 3.33
C ARG A 177 -2.54 16.52 3.59
N ASN A 178 -2.30 17.55 4.39
CA ASN A 178 -3.34 18.51 4.81
C ASN A 178 -4.58 17.80 5.39
N GLY A 179 -4.36 16.77 6.21
CA GLY A 179 -5.43 15.99 6.83
C GLY A 179 -6.12 14.95 5.95
N LEU A 180 -5.89 14.97 4.62
CA LEU A 180 -6.57 14.12 3.64
C LEU A 180 -5.69 12.96 3.16
N TRP A 181 -6.29 11.79 2.99
CA TRP A 181 -5.60 10.60 2.49
C TRP A 181 -5.63 10.50 0.96
N THR A 182 -4.49 10.14 0.39
CA THR A 182 -4.42 9.57 -0.97
C THR A 182 -3.70 8.23 -0.90
N VAL A 183 -4.27 7.21 -1.53
CA VAL A 183 -3.83 5.81 -1.45
C VAL A 183 -3.49 5.31 -2.84
N TYR A 184 -2.32 4.69 -2.95
CA TYR A 184 -1.77 4.19 -4.20
C TYR A 184 -1.46 2.71 -4.11
N ALA A 185 -1.63 2.00 -5.23
CA ALA A 185 -1.14 0.65 -5.43
C ALA A 185 0.04 0.66 -6.41
N GLN A 186 1.19 0.15 -5.97
CA GLN A 186 2.35 -0.08 -6.83
C GLN A 186 2.32 -1.51 -7.34
N HIS A 187 2.34 -1.65 -8.66
CA HIS A 187 2.33 -2.94 -9.34
C HIS A 187 3.73 -3.32 -9.78
N ILE A 188 4.20 -4.48 -9.32
CA ILE A 188 5.56 -4.97 -9.54
C ILE A 188 5.51 -6.32 -10.26
N ASP A 189 6.33 -6.49 -11.29
CA ASP A 189 6.46 -7.77 -12.01
C ASP A 189 7.34 -8.80 -11.28
N SER A 190 7.53 -9.98 -11.87
CA SER A 190 8.40 -11.03 -11.31
C SER A 190 9.88 -10.65 -11.24
N SER A 191 10.31 -9.67 -12.05
CA SER A 191 11.67 -9.15 -12.09
C SER A 191 11.90 -8.00 -11.10
N ASN A 192 10.87 -7.63 -10.33
CA ASN A 192 10.82 -6.49 -9.41
C ASN A 192 10.81 -5.12 -10.10
N ASN A 193 10.39 -5.04 -11.36
CA ASN A 193 10.19 -3.77 -12.04
C ASN A 193 8.84 -3.18 -11.69
N VAL A 194 8.76 -1.85 -11.54
CA VAL A 194 7.50 -1.13 -11.47
C VAL A 194 6.84 -1.14 -12.85
N VAL A 195 5.64 -1.69 -12.91
CA VAL A 195 4.83 -1.79 -14.15
C VAL A 195 3.86 -0.62 -14.24
N LYS A 196 3.22 -0.27 -13.13
CA LYS A 196 2.33 0.90 -12.99
C LYS A 196 2.17 1.27 -11.53
N VAL A 197 1.72 2.50 -11.31
CA VAL A 197 1.16 2.96 -10.05
C VAL A 197 -0.26 3.43 -10.32
N GLU A 198 -1.19 3.05 -9.45
CA GLU A 198 -2.60 3.38 -9.57
C GLU A 198 -3.04 4.13 -8.32
N CYS A 199 -3.64 5.32 -8.48
CA CYS A 199 -4.34 5.99 -7.39
C CYS A 199 -5.67 5.28 -7.15
N ILE A 200 -5.75 4.51 -6.07
CA ILE A 200 -6.90 3.64 -5.79
C ILE A 200 -7.93 4.30 -4.88
N TYR A 201 -7.55 5.35 -4.16
CA TYR A 201 -8.46 6.17 -3.38
C TYR A 201 -7.87 7.57 -3.17
N LYS A 202 -8.72 8.59 -3.27
CA LYS A 202 -8.39 9.96 -2.93
C LYS A 202 -9.54 10.54 -2.12
N GLU A 203 -9.25 10.95 -0.90
CA GLU A 203 -10.26 11.54 -0.02
C GLU A 203 -10.74 12.87 -0.60
N PRO A 204 -12.07 13.11 -0.71
CA PRO A 204 -12.60 14.35 -1.25
C PRO A 204 -12.20 15.57 -0.40
N SER A 205 -11.85 16.68 -1.05
CA SER A 205 -11.49 17.93 -0.35
C SER A 205 -12.66 18.61 0.37
N SER A 206 -13.89 18.15 0.14
CA SER A 206 -15.10 18.61 0.83
C SER A 206 -15.23 18.04 2.25
N VAL A 207 -14.34 17.13 2.67
CA VAL A 207 -14.24 16.70 4.06
C VAL A 207 -13.59 17.82 4.86
N ALA A 208 -14.41 18.80 5.26
CA ALA A 208 -14.01 19.84 6.20
C ALA A 208 -13.85 19.19 7.57
N TYR A 209 -12.60 18.91 7.95
CA TYR A 209 -12.27 18.62 9.33
C TYR A 209 -12.34 19.94 10.08
N VAL A 210 -13.45 20.14 10.82
CA VAL A 210 -13.61 21.29 11.71
C VAL A 210 -12.61 21.09 12.85
N ASP A 211 -11.66 22.01 12.99
CA ASP A 211 -10.71 22.06 14.10
C ASP A 211 -11.42 22.20 15.47
#